data_AF-A0A099P6N4-F1
#
_entry.id   AF-A0A099P6N4-F1
#
_cell.length_a   1.000
_cell.length_b   1.000
_cell.length_c   1.000
_cell.angle_alpha   90.00
_cell.angle_beta   90.00
_cell.angle_gamma   90.00
#
_symmetry.space_group_name_H-M   'P 1'
#
loop_
_entity.id
_entity.type
_entity.pdbx_description
1 polymer ?
#
loop_
_entity_poly.entity_id
_entity_poly.type
_entity_poly.pdbx_seq_one_letter_code
_entity_poly.pdbx_strand_id
1 'polypeptide(L)'
;MTSLLNSLSDIVNEVTSKLKGDILETPLCETLEELTRAGEAKQLQTVTELEQAKLLNLYSYILVTLQFTSQKLRGARIDNNSEIMQEIKKVKDFMDRVKTAEDGLTRKNNKERAMEEQSEKLIQKHINGQEPAVSNVHFQGNKMKPEGNHVRFDNSKTKENTPKKETESSSVKVEERLNKKNSKNKTQQKVSKPKSNRKRK
;
A
#
# COMPACT_ATOMS: atom_id res chain seq x y z
N MET A 1 16.74 -49.41 6.19
CA MET A 1 17.70 -48.42 5.66
C MET A 1 17.53 -48.19 4.16
N THR A 2 17.41 -49.25 3.35
CA THR A 2 17.25 -49.14 1.89
C THR A 2 16.02 -48.36 1.43
N SER A 3 14.84 -48.52 2.06
CA SER A 3 13.64 -47.78 1.64
C SER A 3 13.74 -46.26 1.87
N LEU A 4 14.46 -45.84 2.91
CA LEU A 4 14.62 -44.42 3.27
C LEU A 4 15.61 -43.73 2.32
N LEU A 5 16.64 -44.45 1.89
CA LEU A 5 17.58 -44.01 0.85
C LEU A 5 16.89 -43.91 -0.51
N ASN A 6 16.05 -44.88 -0.86
CA ASN A 6 15.28 -44.84 -2.11
C ASN A 6 14.31 -43.64 -2.11
N SER A 7 13.56 -43.44 -1.03
CA SER A 7 12.67 -42.29 -0.89
C SER A 7 13.40 -40.94 -0.96
N LEU A 8 14.58 -40.84 -0.34
CA LEU A 8 15.41 -39.64 -0.45
C LEU A 8 15.89 -39.43 -1.90
N SER A 9 16.29 -40.49 -2.59
CA SER A 9 16.69 -40.43 -4.00
C SER A 9 15.55 -39.96 -4.89
N ASP A 10 14.33 -40.46 -4.67
CA ASP A 10 13.15 -40.06 -5.44
C ASP A 10 12.84 -38.58 -5.23
N ILE A 11 12.88 -38.10 -3.99
CA ILE A 11 12.68 -36.68 -3.65
C ILE A 11 13.76 -35.82 -4.29
N VAL A 12 15.03 -36.24 -4.24
CA VAL A 12 16.13 -35.50 -4.86
C VAL A 12 15.95 -35.40 -6.38
N ASN A 13 15.52 -36.48 -7.03
CA ASN A 13 15.25 -36.50 -8.46
C ASN A 13 14.08 -35.56 -8.82
N GLU A 14 12.99 -35.59 -8.05
CA GLU A 14 11.83 -34.71 -8.24
C GLU A 14 12.18 -33.23 -8.02
N VAL A 15 12.93 -32.92 -6.97
CA VAL A 15 13.39 -31.55 -6.70
C VAL A 15 14.34 -31.07 -7.79
N THR A 16 15.22 -31.95 -8.28
CA THR A 16 16.18 -31.61 -9.33
C THR A 16 15.50 -31.35 -10.67
N SER A 17 14.47 -32.13 -11.03
CA SER A 17 13.72 -31.90 -12.27
C SER A 17 12.95 -30.58 -12.22
N LYS A 18 12.23 -30.30 -11.13
CA LYS A 18 11.52 -29.03 -10.92
C LYS A 18 12.46 -27.83 -10.88
N LEU A 19 13.59 -27.94 -10.19
CA LEU A 19 14.57 -26.84 -10.12
C LEU A 19 15.17 -26.53 -11.48
N LYS A 20 15.48 -27.56 -12.28
CA LYS A 20 16.02 -27.37 -13.62
C LYS A 20 15.00 -26.80 -14.59
N GLY A 21 13.77 -27.36 -14.62
CA GLY A 21 12.73 -26.95 -15.57
C GLY A 21 12.08 -25.61 -15.23
N ASP A 22 11.71 -25.38 -13.98
CA ASP A 22 10.87 -24.22 -13.65
C ASP A 22 11.67 -23.00 -13.21
N ILE A 23 12.86 -23.19 -12.64
CA ILE A 23 13.56 -22.14 -11.88
C ILE A 23 14.89 -21.71 -12.53
N LEU A 24 15.57 -22.62 -13.23
CA LEU A 24 16.88 -22.37 -13.84
C LEU A 24 16.84 -22.18 -15.36
N GLU A 25 15.70 -22.45 -16.04
CA GLU A 25 15.57 -22.22 -17.48
C GLU A 25 15.64 -20.73 -17.84
N THR A 26 15.12 -19.87 -16.97
CA THR A 26 15.23 -18.42 -17.10
C THR A 26 16.05 -17.85 -15.94
N PRO A 27 17.07 -17.03 -16.19
CA PRO A 27 17.81 -16.40 -15.12
C PRO A 27 16.90 -15.43 -14.36
N LEU A 28 17.10 -15.36 -13.04
CA LEU A 28 16.36 -14.47 -12.15
C LEU A 28 16.38 -12.99 -12.61
N CYS A 29 17.48 -12.55 -13.24
CA CYS A 29 17.56 -11.19 -13.77
C CYS A 29 16.56 -10.96 -14.91
N GLU A 30 16.42 -11.90 -15.84
CA GLU A 30 15.48 -11.76 -16.97
C GLU A 30 14.03 -11.71 -16.47
N THR A 31 13.67 -12.58 -15.52
CA THR A 31 12.31 -12.58 -14.93
C THR A 31 12.02 -11.31 -14.12
N LEU A 32 13.00 -10.75 -13.42
CA LEU A 32 12.84 -9.46 -12.73
C LEU A 32 12.72 -8.28 -13.71
N GLU A 33 13.48 -8.28 -14.79
CA GLU A 33 13.40 -7.27 -15.84
C GLU A 33 12.05 -7.32 -16.57
N GLU A 34 11.53 -8.52 -16.86
CA GLU A 34 10.20 -8.72 -17.43
C GLU A 34 9.11 -8.17 -16.51
N LEU A 35 9.18 -8.48 -15.21
CA LEU A 35 8.24 -7.92 -14.23
C LEU A 35 8.34 -6.39 -14.20
N THR A 36 9.55 -5.84 -14.18
CA THR A 36 9.77 -4.38 -14.17
C THR A 36 9.14 -3.72 -15.39
N ARG A 37 9.41 -4.24 -16.59
CA ARG A 37 8.82 -3.73 -17.84
C ARG A 37 7.30 -3.86 -17.86
N ALA A 38 6.76 -4.97 -17.35
CA ALA A 38 5.32 -5.17 -17.26
C ALA A 38 4.63 -4.19 -16.29
N GLY A 39 5.32 -3.80 -15.21
CA GLY A 39 4.87 -2.79 -14.26
C GLY A 39 4.86 -1.38 -14.83
N GLU A 40 5.92 -1.02 -15.57
CA GLU A 40 6.03 0.27 -16.26
C GLU A 40 4.91 0.45 -17.30
N ALA A 41 4.59 -0.61 -18.05
CA ALA A 41 3.52 -0.58 -19.06
C ALA A 41 2.11 -0.40 -18.46
N LYS A 42 1.88 -0.81 -17.20
CA LYS A 42 0.55 -0.84 -16.57
C LYS A 42 0.32 0.27 -15.54
N GLN A 43 1.28 1.16 -15.29
CA GLN A 43 1.23 2.19 -14.22
C GLN A 43 0.89 1.62 -12.82
N LEU A 44 1.05 0.30 -12.61
CA LEU A 44 0.71 -0.43 -11.38
C LEU A 44 1.97 -0.79 -10.59
N GLN A 45 2.81 0.22 -10.36
CA GLN A 45 4.18 0.09 -9.82
C GLN A 45 4.22 -0.72 -8.51
N THR A 46 3.22 -0.56 -7.63
CA THR A 46 3.17 -1.23 -6.32
C THR A 46 2.85 -2.72 -6.38
N VAL A 47 2.12 -3.20 -7.39
CA VAL A 47 1.80 -4.63 -7.54
C VAL A 47 3.01 -5.37 -8.09
N THR A 48 3.73 -4.74 -9.01
CA THR A 48 4.94 -5.29 -9.62
C THR A 48 6.09 -5.42 -8.61
N GLU A 49 6.36 -4.40 -7.79
CA GLU A 49 7.39 -4.46 -6.75
C GLU A 49 7.09 -5.57 -5.73
N LEU A 50 5.82 -5.77 -5.41
CA LEU A 50 5.36 -6.84 -4.51
C LEU A 50 5.60 -8.23 -5.13
N GLU A 51 5.33 -8.39 -6.42
CA GLU A 51 5.60 -9.63 -7.18
C GLU A 51 7.11 -9.93 -7.25
N GLN A 52 7.94 -8.91 -7.50
CA GLN A 52 9.39 -9.03 -7.44
C GLN A 52 9.88 -9.46 -6.06
N ALA A 53 9.33 -8.87 -4.99
CA ALA A 53 9.67 -9.25 -3.62
C ALA A 53 9.28 -10.70 -3.30
N LYS A 54 8.13 -11.18 -3.79
CA LYS A 54 7.74 -12.59 -3.67
C LYS A 54 8.72 -13.52 -4.38
N LEU A 55 9.10 -13.16 -5.61
CA LEU A 55 10.04 -13.93 -6.40
C LEU A 55 11.38 -14.04 -5.67
N LEU A 56 11.95 -12.92 -5.23
CA LEU A 56 13.20 -12.89 -4.47
C LEU A 56 13.13 -13.72 -3.17
N ASN A 57 12.00 -13.65 -2.46
CA ASN A 57 11.78 -14.46 -1.26
C ASN A 57 11.71 -15.96 -1.58
N LEU A 58 11.10 -16.35 -2.70
CA LEU A 58 11.04 -17.73 -3.16
C LEU A 58 12.45 -18.29 -3.44
N TYR A 59 13.27 -17.56 -4.21
CA TYR A 59 14.65 -17.97 -4.48
C TYR A 59 15.48 -18.06 -3.19
N SER A 60 15.33 -17.08 -2.30
CA SER A 60 16.02 -17.07 -1.00
C SER A 60 15.62 -18.28 -0.15
N TYR A 61 14.32 -18.62 -0.10
CA TYR A 61 13.81 -19.79 0.61
C TYR A 61 14.40 -21.09 0.06
N ILE A 62 14.43 -21.26 -1.26
CA ILE A 62 14.97 -22.46 -1.90
C ILE A 62 16.47 -22.60 -1.60
N LEU A 63 17.24 -21.54 -1.76
CA LEU A 63 18.69 -21.55 -1.50
C LEU A 63 19.01 -21.89 -0.04
N VAL A 64 18.35 -21.23 0.91
CA VAL A 64 18.59 -21.47 2.34
C VAL A 64 18.15 -22.89 2.73
N THR A 65 17.04 -23.39 2.18
CA THR A 65 16.57 -24.74 2.45
C THR A 65 17.51 -25.80 1.89
N LEU A 66 17.99 -25.64 0.65
CA LEU A 66 18.99 -26.54 0.04
C LEU A 66 20.31 -26.54 0.84
N GLN A 67 20.74 -25.38 1.31
CA GLN A 67 21.93 -25.27 2.15
C GLN A 67 21.74 -25.98 3.49
N PHE A 68 20.57 -25.82 4.12
CA PHE A 68 20.22 -26.50 5.37
C PHE A 68 20.19 -28.02 5.21
N THR A 69 19.55 -28.55 4.15
CA THR A 69 19.50 -29.98 3.89
C THR A 69 20.88 -30.56 3.60
N SER A 70 21.70 -29.86 2.80
CA SER A 70 23.09 -30.22 2.54
C SER A 70 23.91 -30.35 3.84
N GLN A 71 23.76 -29.41 4.77
CA GLN A 71 24.43 -29.47 6.07
C GLN A 71 23.95 -30.65 6.93
N LYS A 72 22.64 -30.92 6.93
CA LYS A 72 22.08 -32.09 7.63
C LYS A 72 22.57 -33.41 7.06
N LEU A 73 22.66 -33.54 5.73
CA LEU A 73 23.17 -34.73 5.06
C LEU A 73 24.65 -34.98 5.36
N ARG A 74 25.45 -33.92 5.52
CA ARG A 74 26.84 -34.02 5.97
C ARG A 74 26.99 -34.38 7.46
N GLY A 75 25.89 -34.48 8.20
CA GLY A 75 25.90 -34.80 9.63
C GLY A 75 26.26 -33.61 10.53
N ALA A 76 26.18 -32.37 10.03
CA ALA A 76 26.45 -31.19 10.85
C ALA A 76 25.42 -31.06 11.98
N ARG A 77 25.89 -30.76 13.19
CA ARG A 77 25.02 -30.45 14.33
C ARG A 77 24.54 -29.01 14.20
N ILE A 78 23.29 -28.86 13.77
CA ILE A 78 22.65 -27.57 13.58
C ILE A 78 21.87 -27.21 14.84
N ASP A 79 22.40 -26.26 15.61
CA ASP A 79 21.75 -25.69 16.79
C ASP A 79 20.92 -24.45 16.42
N ASN A 80 20.03 -24.03 17.32
CA ASN A 80 19.17 -22.84 17.13
C ASN A 80 19.94 -21.52 16.95
N ASN A 81 21.21 -21.48 17.34
CA ASN A 81 22.10 -20.31 17.22
C ASN A 81 23.01 -20.37 16.00
N SER A 82 22.97 -21.45 15.21
CA SER A 82 23.75 -21.58 13.98
C SER A 82 23.38 -20.51 12.95
N GLU A 83 24.36 -20.14 12.13
CA GLU A 83 24.18 -19.14 11.06
C GLU A 83 23.03 -19.53 10.11
N ILE A 84 22.91 -20.81 9.75
CA ILE A 84 21.84 -21.28 8.88
C ILE A 84 20.44 -21.09 9.49
N MET A 85 20.30 -21.25 10.81
CA MET A 85 19.03 -20.98 11.50
C MET A 85 18.72 -19.48 11.57
N GLN A 86 19.73 -18.62 11.59
CA GLN A 86 19.54 -17.18 11.50
C GLN A 86 19.06 -16.79 10.09
N GLU A 87 19.64 -17.38 9.04
CA GLU A 87 19.17 -17.15 7.65
C GLU A 87 17.73 -17.62 7.44
N ILE A 88 17.35 -18.79 7.98
CA ILE A 88 15.96 -19.26 7.94
C ILE A 88 15.01 -18.25 8.60
N LYS A 89 15.39 -17.70 9.76
CA LYS A 89 14.60 -16.67 10.45
C LYS A 89 14.48 -15.40 9.62
N LYS A 90 15.57 -14.95 8.98
CA LYS A 90 15.54 -13.78 8.08
C LYS A 90 14.58 -13.99 6.92
N VAL A 91 14.67 -15.13 6.22
CA VAL A 91 13.76 -15.45 5.12
C VAL A 91 12.31 -15.44 5.59
N LYS A 92 12.02 -16.04 6.75
CA LYS A 92 10.69 -16.01 7.34
C LYS A 92 10.21 -14.57 7.59
N ASP A 93 11.04 -13.72 8.18
CA ASP A 93 10.70 -12.33 8.46
C ASP A 93 10.43 -11.55 7.15
N PHE A 94 11.18 -11.81 6.08
CA PHE A 94 10.93 -11.21 4.77
C PHE A 94 9.62 -11.68 4.14
N MET A 95 9.28 -12.97 4.26
CA MET A 95 7.98 -13.49 3.81
C MET A 95 6.83 -12.87 4.60
N ASP A 96 6.96 -12.73 5.92
CA ASP A 96 5.96 -12.12 6.78
C ASP A 96 5.73 -10.63 6.43
N ARG A 97 6.79 -9.90 6.05
CA ARG A 97 6.68 -8.51 5.57
C ARG A 97 5.90 -8.41 4.26
N VAL A 98 6.19 -9.29 3.29
CA VAL A 98 5.46 -9.32 2.01
C VAL A 98 3.99 -9.64 2.24
N LYS A 99 3.69 -10.64 3.08
CA LYS A 99 2.31 -10.98 3.45
C LYS A 99 1.57 -9.81 4.11
N THR A 100 2.24 -9.09 5.00
CA THR A 100 1.66 -7.90 5.64
C THR A 100 1.36 -6.80 4.61
N ALA A 101 2.22 -6.64 3.60
CA ALA A 101 1.99 -5.68 2.51
C ALA A 101 0.81 -6.09 1.61
N GLU A 102 0.69 -7.38 1.28
CA GLU A 102 -0.46 -7.95 0.55
C GLU A 102 -1.78 -7.72 1.29
N ASP A 103 -1.81 -8.02 2.59
CA ASP A 103 -2.99 -7.81 3.43
C ASP A 103 -3.35 -6.32 3.49
N GLY A 104 -2.35 -5.43 3.48
CA GLY A 104 -2.55 -3.98 3.39
C GLY A 104 -3.19 -3.56 2.06
N LEU A 105 -2.73 -4.11 0.94
CA LEU A 105 -3.24 -3.80 -0.40
C LEU A 105 -4.66 -4.32 -0.59
N THR A 106 -4.93 -5.56 -0.19
CA THR A 106 -6.28 -6.16 -0.27
C THR A 106 -7.29 -5.38 0.56
N ARG A 107 -6.92 -4.92 1.76
CA ARG A 107 -7.76 -4.03 2.58
C ARG A 107 -8.05 -2.69 1.91
N LYS A 108 -7.08 -2.09 1.24
CA LYS A 108 -7.28 -0.84 0.49
C LYS A 108 -8.24 -1.05 -0.68
N ASN A 109 -8.00 -2.06 -1.52
CA ASN A 109 -8.86 -2.38 -2.65
C ASN A 109 -10.30 -2.71 -2.22
N ASN A 110 -10.47 -3.44 -1.11
CA ASN A 110 -11.80 -3.72 -0.57
C ASN A 110 -12.51 -2.46 -0.05
N LYS A 111 -11.77 -1.52 0.55
CA LYS A 111 -12.31 -0.24 1.00
C LYS A 111 -12.72 0.65 -0.17
N GLU A 112 -11.92 0.70 -1.24
CA GLU A 112 -12.25 1.42 -2.47
C GLU A 112 -13.50 0.86 -3.13
N ARG A 113 -13.59 -0.47 -3.30
CA ARG A 113 -14.81 -1.12 -3.81
C ARG A 113 -16.03 -0.84 -2.94
N ALA A 114 -15.88 -0.90 -1.61
CA ALA A 114 -16.98 -0.58 -0.71
C ALA A 114 -17.45 0.88 -0.83
N MET A 115 -16.51 1.82 -1.05
CA MET A 115 -16.83 3.23 -1.31
C MET A 115 -17.51 3.42 -2.67
N GLU A 116 -17.03 2.73 -3.69
CA GLU A 116 -17.61 2.75 -5.04
C GLU A 116 -19.05 2.22 -4.99
N GLU A 117 -19.29 1.05 -4.40
CA GLU A 117 -20.64 0.50 -4.21
C GLU A 117 -21.56 1.42 -3.40
N GLN A 118 -21.04 2.08 -2.36
CA GLN A 118 -21.82 3.05 -1.59
C GLN A 118 -22.18 4.28 -2.43
N SER A 119 -21.26 4.75 -3.27
CA SER A 119 -21.47 5.88 -4.16
C SER A 119 -22.49 5.53 -5.27
N GLU A 120 -22.39 4.35 -5.87
CA GLU A 120 -23.36 3.86 -6.86
C GLU A 120 -24.76 3.74 -6.26
N LYS A 121 -24.86 3.16 -5.06
CA LYS A 121 -26.14 3.09 -4.31
C LYS A 121 -26.70 4.48 -4.02
N LEU A 122 -25.84 5.46 -3.71
CA LEU A 122 -26.27 6.83 -3.46
C LEU A 122 -26.76 7.51 -4.74
N ILE A 123 -26.03 7.38 -5.85
CA ILE A 123 -26.41 7.92 -7.16
C ILE A 123 -27.72 7.31 -7.63
N GLN A 124 -27.85 5.97 -7.59
CA GLN A 124 -29.08 5.28 -7.98
C GLN A 124 -30.29 5.73 -7.15
N LYS A 125 -30.12 5.96 -5.84
CA LYS A 125 -31.18 6.50 -4.97
C LYS A 125 -31.62 7.91 -5.40
N HIS A 126 -30.71 8.78 -5.81
CA HIS A 126 -31.01 10.17 -6.18
C HIS A 126 -31.46 10.34 -7.64
N ILE A 127 -31.12 9.42 -8.54
CA ILE A 127 -31.51 9.49 -9.95
C ILE A 127 -32.82 8.72 -10.21
N ASN A 128 -33.03 7.58 -9.54
CA ASN A 128 -34.21 6.73 -9.78
C ASN A 128 -35.36 6.96 -8.79
N GLY A 129 -35.11 7.70 -7.70
CA GLY A 129 -36.07 8.00 -6.65
C GLY A 129 -36.35 9.51 -6.55
N GLN A 130 -37.33 9.97 -7.33
CA GLN A 130 -37.91 11.32 -7.30
C GLN A 130 -37.03 12.47 -7.81
N GLU A 131 -37.72 13.46 -8.36
CA GLU A 131 -37.21 14.64 -9.06
C GLU A 131 -35.99 15.29 -8.40
N PRO A 132 -35.09 15.91 -9.18
CA PRO A 132 -33.95 16.65 -8.63
C PRO A 132 -34.43 17.66 -7.59
N ALA A 133 -33.89 17.59 -6.38
CA ALA A 133 -34.27 18.45 -5.25
C ALA A 133 -34.10 19.97 -5.52
N VAL A 134 -33.53 20.37 -6.67
CA VAL A 134 -33.28 21.77 -7.04
C VAL A 134 -33.95 22.19 -8.36
N SER A 135 -34.65 21.32 -9.11
CA SER A 135 -35.05 21.70 -10.49
C SER A 135 -36.50 22.18 -10.70
N ASN A 136 -37.43 22.02 -9.76
CA ASN A 136 -38.82 22.43 -10.01
C ASN A 136 -39.31 23.64 -9.19
N VAL A 137 -38.76 23.91 -8.01
CA VAL A 137 -39.24 25.04 -7.19
C VAL A 137 -38.55 26.38 -7.55
N HIS A 138 -37.32 26.36 -8.04
CA HIS A 138 -36.59 27.58 -8.45
C HIS A 138 -36.80 27.98 -9.91
N PHE A 139 -37.39 27.10 -10.74
CA PHE A 139 -37.62 27.35 -12.17
C PHE A 139 -39.10 27.49 -12.57
N GLN A 140 -40.05 27.20 -11.67
CA GLN A 140 -41.49 27.38 -11.94
C GLN A 140 -42.06 28.75 -11.53
N GLY A 141 -41.19 29.71 -11.20
CA GLY A 141 -41.60 31.01 -10.63
C GLY A 141 -41.49 32.23 -11.53
N ASN A 142 -41.22 32.12 -12.84
CA ASN A 142 -41.11 33.31 -13.71
C ASN A 142 -41.82 33.13 -15.06
N LYS A 143 -43.12 32.82 -15.02
CA LYS A 143 -44.05 33.28 -16.06
C LYS A 143 -44.88 34.40 -15.45
N MET A 144 -44.68 35.62 -15.98
CA MET A 144 -45.41 36.87 -15.68
C MET A 144 -45.14 37.56 -14.34
N LYS A 145 -44.14 38.46 -14.31
CA LYS A 145 -44.33 39.92 -14.13
C LYS A 145 -43.19 40.67 -14.84
N PRO A 146 -43.45 41.62 -15.75
CA PRO A 146 -42.40 42.37 -16.44
C PRO A 146 -42.01 43.61 -15.63
N GLU A 147 -41.73 43.48 -14.33
CA GLU A 147 -41.18 44.58 -13.54
C GLU A 147 -40.21 44.00 -12.51
N GLY A 148 -38.93 44.00 -12.85
CA GLY A 148 -37.86 43.49 -12.01
C GLY A 148 -36.53 43.93 -12.55
N ASN A 149 -35.92 44.90 -11.86
CA ASN A 149 -34.70 45.62 -12.21
C ASN A 149 -33.55 44.72 -12.71
N HIS A 150 -33.43 44.58 -14.02
CA HIS A 150 -32.14 44.31 -14.64
C HIS A 150 -31.42 45.65 -14.78
N VAL A 151 -30.33 45.85 -14.03
CA VAL A 151 -29.41 46.97 -14.22
C VAL A 151 -28.76 46.78 -15.59
N ARG A 152 -29.35 47.40 -16.61
CA ARG A 152 -28.71 47.60 -17.91
C ARG A 152 -27.67 48.70 -17.73
N PHE A 153 -26.40 48.32 -17.83
CA PHE A 153 -25.32 49.29 -18.02
C PHE A 153 -25.35 49.75 -19.48
N ASP A 154 -26.22 50.71 -19.78
CA ASP A 154 -26.15 51.45 -21.05
C ASP A 154 -25.06 52.53 -20.92
N ASN A 155 -23.90 52.23 -21.52
CA ASN A 155 -22.81 53.16 -21.71
C ASN A 155 -23.17 54.19 -22.78
N SER A 156 -23.66 55.36 -22.38
CA SER A 156 -23.58 56.58 -23.19
C SER A 156 -22.49 57.51 -22.67
N LYS A 157 -21.51 57.69 -23.57
CA LYS A 157 -20.40 58.66 -23.58
C LYS A 157 -20.96 60.08 -23.29
N THR A 158 -20.29 61.09 -22.74
CA THR A 158 -18.88 61.47 -22.65
C THR A 158 -18.88 62.73 -21.77
N LYS A 159 -18.05 62.81 -20.72
CA LYS A 159 -17.39 64.07 -20.37
C LYS A 159 -16.01 63.75 -19.85
N GLU A 160 -15.02 64.12 -20.67
CA GLU A 160 -13.62 64.17 -20.34
C GLU A 160 -13.38 65.02 -19.09
N ASN A 161 -12.62 64.47 -18.15
CA ASN A 161 -11.33 65.04 -17.76
C ASN A 161 -10.56 63.97 -16.97
N THR A 162 -9.58 63.38 -17.63
CA THR A 162 -8.49 62.56 -17.08
C THR A 162 -7.41 63.48 -16.46
N PRO A 163 -6.29 62.96 -15.93
CA PRO A 163 -6.08 61.80 -15.05
C PRO A 163 -5.11 62.12 -13.89
N LYS A 164 -4.98 61.20 -12.93
CA LYS A 164 -3.69 60.76 -12.34
C LYS A 164 -3.96 59.52 -11.48
N LYS A 165 -3.65 58.35 -12.03
CA LYS A 165 -2.43 57.55 -11.79
C LYS A 165 -2.59 56.71 -10.53
N GLU A 166 -2.80 55.39 -10.72
CA GLU A 166 -1.79 54.34 -10.45
C GLU A 166 -1.69 54.13 -8.91
N THR A 167 -1.92 52.96 -8.32
CA THR A 167 -1.50 51.63 -8.77
C THR A 167 -2.27 50.57 -7.99
N GLU A 168 -2.58 49.50 -8.70
CA GLU A 168 -2.67 48.10 -8.27
C GLU A 168 -2.18 47.77 -6.85
N SER A 169 -2.95 47.01 -6.10
CA SER A 169 -2.76 45.55 -6.05
C SER A 169 -3.62 44.91 -4.97
N SER A 170 -4.48 44.03 -5.44
CA SER A 170 -4.95 42.82 -4.78
C SER A 170 -3.85 42.13 -3.96
N SER A 171 -4.17 41.70 -2.74
CA SER A 171 -4.04 40.29 -2.38
C SER A 171 -4.56 40.01 -0.98
N VAL A 172 -5.50 39.07 -0.96
CA VAL A 172 -5.85 38.19 0.15
C VAL A 172 -4.59 37.61 0.77
N LYS A 173 -4.45 37.67 2.10
CA LYS A 173 -3.54 36.81 2.86
C LYS A 173 -4.31 36.01 3.90
N VAL A 174 -4.50 34.74 3.55
CA VAL A 174 -4.66 33.61 4.45
C VAL A 174 -3.25 33.21 4.88
N GLU A 175 -2.99 33.12 6.19
CA GLU A 175 -1.93 32.30 6.80
C GLU A 175 -2.15 32.37 8.32
N GLU A 176 -2.51 31.26 8.96
CA GLU A 176 -1.59 30.27 9.56
C GLU A 176 -1.46 30.50 11.07
N ARG A 177 -2.08 29.63 11.86
CA ARG A 177 -1.85 29.54 13.31
C ARG A 177 -1.38 28.15 13.66
N LEU A 178 -0.07 27.95 13.51
CA LEU A 178 0.69 27.00 14.32
C LEU A 178 0.85 27.57 15.72
N ASN A 179 0.43 26.83 16.75
CA ASN A 179 0.95 27.03 18.10
C ASN A 179 1.59 25.75 18.61
N LYS A 180 2.87 25.89 18.95
CA LYS A 180 3.84 24.89 19.38
C LYS A 180 4.15 25.13 20.86
N LYS A 181 4.63 24.06 21.52
CA LYS A 181 5.40 23.99 22.78
C LYS A 181 4.54 23.64 24.02
N ASN A 182 4.93 22.72 24.91
CA ASN A 182 6.29 22.37 25.31
C ASN A 182 6.39 21.08 26.18
N SER A 183 7.54 20.38 26.09
CA SER A 183 8.31 19.77 27.22
C SER A 183 7.72 18.54 27.95
N LYS A 184 8.42 17.42 28.27
CA LYS A 184 9.85 17.13 28.52
C LYS A 184 10.09 15.59 28.63
N ASN A 185 11.25 15.17 28.12
CA ASN A 185 12.15 14.03 28.40
C ASN A 185 11.96 13.05 29.60
N LYS A 186 12.59 11.86 29.40
CA LYS A 186 13.35 11.01 30.37
C LYS A 186 12.48 10.12 31.30
N THR A 187 12.73 8.84 31.61
CA THR A 187 13.96 8.02 31.72
C THR A 187 13.59 6.52 31.77
N GLN A 188 14.54 5.66 31.40
CA GLN A 188 14.62 4.24 31.73
C GLN A 188 14.41 3.95 33.24
N GLN A 189 13.72 2.85 33.58
CA GLN A 189 13.95 2.00 34.78
C GLN A 189 13.01 0.79 34.69
N LYS A 190 13.50 -0.41 34.31
CA LYS A 190 13.87 -1.51 35.23
C LYS A 190 13.03 -1.53 36.51
N VAL A 191 12.02 -2.42 36.57
CA VAL A 191 11.49 -2.93 37.83
C VAL A 191 11.41 -4.47 37.77
N SER A 192 11.92 -5.02 38.87
CA SER A 192 12.28 -6.36 39.28
C SER A 192 11.18 -7.43 39.30
N LYS A 193 11.60 -8.67 39.00
CA LYS A 193 10.94 -9.92 39.38
C LYS A 193 10.67 -9.99 40.89
N PRO A 194 9.51 -10.47 41.36
CA PRO A 194 9.41 -11.05 42.70
C PRO A 194 9.77 -12.55 42.67
N LYS A 195 10.85 -12.89 43.39
CA LYS A 195 11.13 -14.26 43.86
C LYS A 195 10.08 -14.63 44.90
N SER A 196 9.30 -15.70 44.68
CA SER A 196 8.53 -16.35 45.75
C SER A 196 9.24 -17.62 46.20
N ASN A 197 9.44 -17.67 47.52
CA ASN A 197 10.21 -18.66 48.27
C ASN A 197 9.49 -20.01 48.37
N ARG A 198 10.22 -21.07 48.05
CA ARG A 198 10.49 -22.24 48.89
C ARG A 198 9.64 -22.36 50.18
N LYS A 199 8.75 -23.35 50.22
CA LYS A 199 8.46 -24.11 51.44
C LYS A 199 8.62 -25.60 51.14
N ARG A 200 9.72 -26.17 51.67
CA ARG A 200 9.78 -27.58 52.07
C ARG A 200 9.22 -27.63 53.50
N LYS A 201 8.24 -28.49 53.71
CA LYS A 201 8.14 -29.33 54.90
C LYS A 201 7.73 -30.71 54.40
#